data_AF-S5Z9E3-F1
#
_entry.id   AF-S5Z9E3-F1
#
_cell.length_a   1.000
_cell.length_b   1.000
_cell.length_c   1.000
_cell.angle_alpha   90.00
_cell.angle_beta   90.00
_cell.angle_gamma   90.00
#
_symmetry.space_group_name_H-M   'P 1'
#
loop_
_entity.id
_entity.type
_entity.pdbx_description
1 polymer ?
#
loop_
_entity_poly.entity_id
_entity_poly.type
_entity_poly.pdbx_seq_one_letter_code
_entity_poly.pdbx_strand_id
1 'polypeptide(L)'
;MNPKQGHDQQPTPARQLAALLERHLALHRHLLQTARQKTDVLKRGDTDRLMQLIQVEQAAIAAIQQLERERAQLVVAWSGDGQPLTLADCLPKMGEERNVVERLAGELLAVIRELQTVNELNGQLIRQSLQWVTFMLDQWMPQPPNVNYAAPNQHAAPYERARSLFDSKA
;
A
#
# COMPACT_ATOMS: atom_id res chain seq x y z
N MET A 1 16.52 -21.40 -55.48
CA MET A 1 15.12 -21.61 -55.02
C MET A 1 15.12 -21.35 -53.51
N ASN A 2 14.75 -20.14 -53.08
CA ASN A 2 14.91 -19.70 -51.69
C ASN A 2 13.95 -20.43 -50.73
N PRO A 3 14.41 -20.82 -49.53
CA PRO A 3 13.52 -21.25 -48.47
C PRO A 3 12.82 -20.03 -47.85
N LYS A 4 11.51 -20.13 -47.68
CA LYS A 4 10.70 -19.20 -46.90
C LYS A 4 11.13 -19.30 -45.44
N GLN A 5 11.85 -18.30 -44.94
CA GLN A 5 11.99 -18.08 -43.51
C GLN A 5 10.66 -17.49 -42.99
N GLY A 6 9.88 -18.32 -42.33
CA GLY A 6 8.92 -17.84 -41.35
C GLY A 6 9.73 -17.31 -40.16
N HIS A 7 9.99 -16.00 -40.12
CA HIS A 7 10.35 -15.36 -38.88
C HIS A 7 9.09 -15.34 -38.01
N ASP A 8 9.01 -16.33 -37.12
CA ASP A 8 8.10 -16.36 -35.99
C ASP A 8 8.09 -15.00 -35.30
N GLN A 9 6.87 -14.50 -35.09
CA GLN A 9 6.55 -13.25 -34.43
C GLN A 9 6.94 -13.31 -32.95
N GLN A 10 8.24 -13.20 -32.63
CA GLN A 10 8.63 -12.89 -31.26
C GLN A 10 8.22 -11.43 -30.97
N PRO A 11 7.39 -11.18 -29.94
CA PRO A 11 7.00 -9.82 -29.58
C PRO A 11 8.25 -9.03 -29.20
N THR A 12 8.41 -7.83 -29.77
CA THR A 12 9.50 -6.92 -29.42
C THR A 12 9.48 -6.65 -27.91
N PRO A 13 10.64 -6.51 -27.24
CA PRO A 13 10.70 -6.22 -25.80
C PRO A 13 9.92 -4.95 -25.43
N ALA A 14 9.85 -3.98 -26.35
CA ALA A 14 9.03 -2.78 -26.21
C ALA A 14 7.53 -3.09 -26.10
N ARG A 15 7.01 -4.02 -26.91
CA ARG A 15 5.59 -4.43 -26.87
C ARG A 15 5.26 -5.22 -25.60
N GLN A 16 6.19 -6.07 -25.14
CA GLN A 16 6.05 -6.77 -23.86
C GLN A 16 6.01 -5.78 -22.69
N LEU A 17 6.87 -4.75 -22.71
CA LEU A 17 6.88 -3.71 -21.68
C LEU A 17 5.58 -2.91 -21.67
N ALA A 18 5.05 -2.54 -22.83
CA ALA A 18 3.75 -1.87 -22.92
C ALA A 18 2.63 -2.72 -22.30
N ALA A 19 2.56 -4.02 -22.62
CA ALA A 19 1.57 -4.93 -22.04
C ALA A 19 1.71 -5.08 -20.52
N LEU A 20 2.95 -5.11 -20.00
CA LEU A 20 3.18 -5.11 -18.54
C LEU A 20 2.69 -3.81 -17.89
N LEU A 21 2.99 -2.64 -18.49
CA LEU A 21 2.52 -1.35 -17.99
C LEU A 21 1.01 -1.23 -17.99
N GLU A 22 0.31 -1.77 -19.00
CA GLU A 22 -1.15 -1.83 -19.02
C GLU A 22 -1.70 -2.65 -17.84
N ARG A 23 -1.07 -3.80 -17.54
CA ARG A 23 -1.45 -4.62 -16.37
C ARG A 23 -1.16 -3.91 -15.05
N HIS A 24 -0.01 -3.25 -14.92
CA HIS A 24 0.29 -2.40 -13.76
C HIS A 24 -0.77 -1.33 -13.57
N LEU A 25 -1.14 -0.62 -14.63
CA LEU A 25 -2.15 0.43 -14.60
C LEU A 25 -3.52 -0.10 -14.18
N ALA A 26 -3.94 -1.26 -14.71
CA ALA A 26 -5.20 -1.90 -14.33
C ALA A 26 -5.23 -2.26 -12.83
N LEU A 27 -4.18 -2.87 -12.30
CA LEU A 27 -4.10 -3.21 -10.88
C LEU A 27 -4.05 -1.98 -9.98
N HIS A 28 -3.33 -0.92 -10.37
CA HIS A 28 -3.29 0.31 -9.58
C HIS A 28 -4.64 1.04 -9.59
N ARG A 29 -5.37 1.04 -10.71
CA ARG A 29 -6.74 1.57 -10.78
C ARG A 29 -7.68 0.79 -9.87
N HIS A 30 -7.57 -0.53 -9.87
CA HIS A 30 -8.33 -1.38 -8.96
C HIS A 30 -8.00 -1.06 -7.49
N LEU A 31 -6.70 -0.95 -7.15
CA LEU A 31 -6.26 -0.62 -5.80
C LEU A 31 -6.75 0.77 -5.36
N LEU A 32 -6.74 1.76 -6.25
CA LEU A 32 -7.31 3.09 -6.00
C LEU A 32 -8.82 3.03 -5.73
N GLN A 33 -9.56 2.23 -6.49
CA GLN A 33 -11.00 2.03 -6.24
C GLN A 33 -11.23 1.40 -4.86
N THR A 34 -10.46 0.38 -4.50
CA THR A 34 -10.53 -0.27 -3.19
C THR A 34 -10.17 0.70 -2.05
N ALA A 35 -9.14 1.54 -2.24
CA ALA A 35 -8.75 2.57 -1.28
C ALA A 35 -9.85 3.63 -1.06
N ARG A 36 -10.57 4.02 -2.12
CA ARG A 36 -11.74 4.92 -2.01
C ARG A 36 -12.91 4.26 -1.29
N GLN A 37 -13.19 2.98 -1.57
CA GLN A 37 -14.21 2.22 -0.84
C GLN A 37 -13.86 2.12 0.65
N LYS A 38 -12.57 1.95 0.97
CA LYS A 38 -12.07 1.97 2.34
C LYS A 38 -12.35 3.29 3.03
N THR A 39 -12.23 4.42 2.35
CA THR A 39 -12.64 5.73 2.88
C THR A 39 -14.10 5.74 3.33
N ASP A 40 -15.00 5.21 2.51
CA ASP A 40 -16.43 5.21 2.82
C ASP A 40 -16.82 4.24 3.94
N VAL A 41 -16.09 3.12 4.06
CA VAL A 41 -16.25 2.13 5.12
C VAL A 41 -15.72 2.67 6.45
N LEU A 42 -14.56 3.33 6.44
CA LEU A 42 -14.00 3.98 7.63
C LEU A 42 -14.93 5.04 8.21
N LYS A 43 -15.54 5.87 7.35
CA LYS A 43 -16.54 6.87 7.78
C LYS A 43 -17.76 6.26 8.48
N ARG A 44 -18.12 5.03 8.10
CA ARG A 44 -19.26 4.29 8.67
C ARG A 44 -18.89 3.47 9.91
N GLY A 45 -17.61 3.29 10.19
CA GLY A 45 -17.13 2.44 11.28
C GLY A 45 -17.39 0.95 11.08
N ASP A 46 -17.58 0.49 9.83
CA ASP A 46 -17.86 -0.91 9.51
C ASP A 46 -16.55 -1.73 9.46
N THR A 47 -16.24 -2.39 10.57
CA THR A 47 -14.99 -3.15 10.75
C THR A 47 -14.94 -4.43 9.91
N ASP A 48 -16.08 -5.10 9.70
CA ASP A 48 -16.14 -6.34 8.95
C ASP A 48 -15.86 -6.09 7.47
N ARG A 49 -16.48 -5.05 6.91
CA ARG A 49 -16.21 -4.64 5.53
C ARG A 49 -14.78 -4.11 5.38
N LEU A 50 -14.24 -3.44 6.40
CA LEU A 50 -12.85 -2.99 6.39
C LEU A 50 -11.87 -4.17 6.28
N MET A 51 -12.09 -5.25 7.04
CA MET A 51 -11.27 -6.46 6.95
C MET A 51 -11.32 -7.10 5.57
N GLN A 52 -12.50 -7.17 4.95
CA GLN A 52 -12.64 -7.69 3.59
C GLN A 52 -11.85 -6.86 2.56
N LEU A 53 -11.92 -5.53 2.66
CA LEU A 53 -11.17 -4.65 1.77
C LEU A 53 -9.66 -4.81 1.94
N ILE A 54 -9.17 -4.99 3.18
CA ILE A 54 -7.75 -5.24 3.44
C ILE A 54 -7.25 -6.51 2.74
N GLN A 55 -8.05 -7.58 2.73
CA GLN A 55 -7.68 -8.82 2.02
C GLN A 55 -7.58 -8.60 0.50
N VAL A 56 -8.50 -7.83 -0.07
CA VAL A 56 -8.46 -7.44 -1.50
C VAL A 56 -7.21 -6.58 -1.80
N GLU A 57 -6.89 -5.61 -0.94
CA GLU A 57 -5.68 -4.78 -1.07
C GLU A 57 -4.41 -5.65 -1.04
N GLN A 58 -4.32 -6.61 -0.12
CA GLN A 58 -3.16 -7.51 -0.01
C GLN A 58 -2.96 -8.36 -1.27
N ALA A 59 -4.04 -8.92 -1.82
CA ALA A 59 -3.98 -9.70 -3.06
C ALA A 59 -3.51 -8.84 -4.25
N ALA A 60 -4.03 -7.61 -4.38
CA ALA A 60 -3.62 -6.67 -5.43
C ALA A 60 -2.14 -6.25 -5.29
N ILE A 61 -1.68 -5.99 -4.06
CA ILE A 61 -0.27 -5.66 -3.78
C ILE A 61 0.65 -6.82 -4.17
N ALA A 62 0.29 -8.07 -3.82
CA ALA A 62 1.08 -9.24 -4.20
C ALA A 62 1.17 -9.40 -5.73
N ALA A 63 0.07 -9.18 -6.44
CA ALA A 63 0.06 -9.20 -7.91
C ALA A 63 0.92 -8.09 -8.52
N ILE A 64 0.88 -6.87 -7.96
CA ILE A 64 1.74 -5.75 -8.40
C ILE A 64 3.22 -6.08 -8.19
N GLN A 65 3.59 -6.66 -7.04
CA GLN A 65 4.96 -7.08 -6.76
C GLN A 65 5.46 -8.12 -7.77
N GLN A 66 4.60 -9.05 -8.18
CA GLN A 66 4.95 -10.04 -9.19
C GLN A 66 5.17 -9.39 -10.56
N LEU A 67 4.27 -8.51 -11.00
CA LEU A 67 4.44 -7.78 -12.26
C LEU A 67 5.70 -6.90 -12.26
N GLU A 68 6.05 -6.29 -11.13
CA GLU A 68 7.26 -5.46 -11.04
C GLU A 68 8.53 -6.29 -11.21
N ARG A 69 8.55 -7.53 -10.69
CA ARG A 69 9.66 -8.46 -10.92
C ARG A 69 9.77 -8.83 -12.40
N GLU A 70 8.65 -9.10 -13.07
CA GLU A 70 8.61 -9.38 -14.51
C GLU A 70 9.11 -8.18 -15.32
N ARG A 71 8.67 -6.97 -14.97
CA ARG A 71 9.12 -5.72 -15.60
C ARG A 71 10.61 -5.51 -15.42
N ALA A 72 11.14 -5.72 -14.21
CA ALA A 72 12.57 -5.58 -13.92
C ALA A 72 13.41 -6.59 -14.72
N GLN A 73 12.98 -7.85 -14.78
CA GLN A 73 13.64 -8.90 -15.57
C GLN A 73 13.65 -8.56 -17.07
N LEU A 74 12.52 -8.07 -17.60
CA LEU A 74 12.41 -7.67 -19.00
C LEU A 74 13.36 -6.51 -19.33
N VAL A 75 13.44 -5.51 -18.45
CA VAL A 75 14.33 -4.35 -18.64
C VAL A 75 15.80 -4.76 -18.61
N VAL A 76 16.20 -5.68 -17.72
CA VAL A 76 17.56 -6.23 -17.67
C VAL A 76 17.88 -7.04 -18.92
N ALA A 77 16.96 -7.90 -19.37
CA ALA A 77 17.15 -8.70 -20.59
C ALA A 77 17.30 -7.82 -21.83
N TRP A 78 16.59 -6.69 -21.87
CA TRP A 78 16.65 -5.75 -22.99
C TRP A 78 17.89 -4.85 -22.96
N SER A 79 18.46 -4.57 -21.78
CA SER A 79 19.66 -3.72 -21.68
C SER A 79 20.91 -4.41 -22.24
N GLY A 80 20.99 -5.74 -22.21
CA GLY A 80 22.09 -6.55 -22.76
C GLY A 80 23.37 -6.53 -21.92
N ASP A 81 23.60 -5.47 -21.15
CA ASP A 81 24.86 -5.20 -20.43
C ASP A 81 24.81 -5.53 -18.93
N GLY A 82 23.69 -6.07 -18.43
CA GLY A 82 23.54 -6.45 -17.02
C GLY A 82 23.51 -5.28 -16.02
N GLN A 83 23.49 -4.03 -16.50
CA GLN A 83 23.34 -2.85 -15.64
C GLN A 83 21.87 -2.63 -15.25
N PRO A 84 21.59 -2.19 -14.00
CA PRO A 84 20.25 -1.81 -13.57
C PRO A 84 19.81 -0.59 -14.37
N LEU A 85 18.94 -0.83 -15.33
CA LEU A 85 18.47 0.18 -16.27
C LEU A 85 17.08 0.65 -15.83
N THR A 86 16.83 1.95 -15.87
CA THR A 86 15.49 2.49 -15.58
C THR A 86 14.61 2.42 -16.83
N LEU A 87 13.29 2.51 -16.65
CA LEU A 87 12.37 2.55 -17.79
C LEU A 87 12.67 3.74 -18.72
N ALA A 88 13.16 4.86 -18.17
CA ALA A 88 13.54 6.05 -18.92
C ALA A 88 14.72 5.80 -19.87
N ASP A 89 15.67 4.96 -19.47
CA ASP A 89 16.84 4.62 -20.26
C ASP A 89 16.52 3.63 -21.40
N CYS A 90 15.38 2.93 -21.33
CA CYS A 90 14.87 2.08 -22.41
C CYS A 90 14.13 2.87 -23.51
N LEU A 91 13.59 4.05 -23.18
CA LEU A 91 12.80 4.88 -24.12
C LEU A 91 13.56 5.27 -25.40
N PRO A 92 14.86 5.62 -25.39
CA PRO A 92 15.61 5.94 -26.60
C PRO A 92 15.79 4.74 -27.53
N LYS A 93 15.69 3.51 -27.01
CA LYS A 93 15.82 2.26 -27.78
C LYS A 93 14.49 1.82 -28.40
N MET A 94 13.40 2.54 -28.14
CA MET A 94 12.06 2.26 -28.66
C MET A 94 11.80 2.96 -29.98
N GLY A 95 11.16 2.25 -30.91
CA GLY A 95 10.60 2.82 -32.13
C GLY A 95 9.17 3.31 -31.92
N GLU A 96 8.20 2.66 -32.57
CA GLU A 96 6.80 3.09 -32.63
C GLU A 96 6.08 3.03 -31.27
N GLU A 97 6.48 2.10 -30.41
CA GLU A 97 5.86 1.80 -29.11
C GLU A 97 6.20 2.83 -28.04
N ARG A 98 7.19 3.70 -28.29
CA ARG A 98 7.66 4.70 -27.33
C ARG A 98 6.52 5.58 -26.82
N ASN A 99 5.70 6.11 -27.71
CA ASN A 99 4.58 6.99 -27.37
C ASN A 99 3.55 6.27 -26.48
N VAL A 100 3.31 4.98 -26.73
CA VAL A 100 2.38 4.17 -25.95
C VAL A 100 2.93 3.94 -24.54
N VAL A 101 4.20 3.59 -24.43
CA VAL A 101 4.89 3.38 -23.16
C VAL A 101 4.94 4.67 -22.32
N GLU A 102 5.30 5.80 -22.93
CA GLU A 102 5.33 7.11 -22.25
C GLU A 102 3.94 7.51 -21.74
N ARG A 103 2.89 7.32 -22.55
CA ARG A 103 1.50 7.58 -22.13
C ARG A 103 1.10 6.69 -20.96
N LEU A 104 1.34 5.38 -21.05
CA LEU A 104 0.98 4.43 -19.99
C LEU A 104 1.74 4.70 -18.69
N ALA A 105 3.03 5.05 -18.77
CA ALA A 105 3.83 5.43 -17.62
C ALA A 105 3.29 6.72 -16.96
N GLY A 106 2.91 7.71 -17.77
CA GLY A 106 2.28 8.95 -17.28
C GLY A 106 0.94 8.68 -16.58
N GLU A 107 0.07 7.87 -17.18
CA GLU A 107 -1.21 7.47 -16.58
C GLU A 107 -0.99 6.70 -15.27
N LEU A 108 -0.05 5.75 -15.24
CA LEU A 108 0.28 4.99 -14.04
C LEU A 108 0.76 5.90 -12.90
N LEU A 109 1.64 6.86 -13.22
CA LEU A 109 2.16 7.81 -12.24
C LEU A 109 1.06 8.72 -11.67
N ALA A 110 0.10 9.14 -12.50
CA ALA A 110 -1.07 9.88 -12.03
C ALA A 110 -1.93 9.05 -11.06
N VAL A 111 -2.21 7.79 -11.40
CA VAL A 111 -2.98 6.88 -10.53
C VAL A 111 -2.25 6.61 -9.20
N ILE A 112 -0.92 6.43 -9.23
CA ILE A 112 -0.12 6.23 -8.02
C ILE A 112 -0.18 7.46 -7.10
N ARG A 113 -0.04 8.67 -7.64
CA ARG A 113 -0.15 9.90 -6.85
C ARG A 113 -1.51 10.02 -6.18
N GLU A 114 -2.57 9.73 -6.93
CA GLU A 114 -3.93 9.78 -6.38
C GLU A 114 -4.13 8.72 -5.28
N LEU A 115 -3.62 7.51 -5.50
CA LEU A 115 -3.65 6.44 -4.50
C LEU A 115 -2.91 6.84 -3.21
N GLN A 116 -1.77 7.52 -3.31
CA GLN A 116 -1.05 8.05 -2.15
C GLN A 116 -1.91 9.04 -1.36
N THR A 117 -2.57 9.98 -2.04
CA THR A 117 -3.48 10.95 -1.39
C THR A 117 -4.64 10.26 -0.66
N VAL A 118 -5.28 9.28 -1.30
CA VAL A 118 -6.41 8.54 -0.69
C VAL A 118 -5.93 7.70 0.50
N ASN A 119 -4.77 7.07 0.41
CA ASN A 119 -4.19 6.29 1.51
C ASN A 119 -3.82 7.17 2.69
N GLU A 120 -3.28 8.36 2.45
CA GLU A 120 -2.97 9.32 3.51
C GLU A 120 -4.23 9.78 4.23
N LEU A 121 -5.29 10.11 3.47
CA LEU A 121 -6.61 10.42 4.02
C LEU A 121 -7.16 9.28 4.88
N ASN A 122 -7.11 8.05 4.40
CA ASN A 122 -7.55 6.87 5.15
C ASN A 122 -6.74 6.70 6.45
N GLY A 123 -5.44 6.94 6.41
CA GLY A 123 -4.58 6.94 7.60
C GLY A 123 -4.97 8.03 8.61
N GLN A 124 -5.33 9.22 8.14
CA GLN A 124 -5.83 10.31 9.00
C GLN A 124 -7.16 9.94 9.66
N LEU A 125 -8.12 9.38 8.91
CA LEU A 125 -9.42 8.93 9.45
C LEU A 125 -9.24 7.88 10.55
N ILE A 126 -8.36 6.90 10.35
CA ILE A 126 -8.06 5.87 11.35
C ILE A 126 -7.47 6.51 12.62
N ARG A 127 -6.49 7.41 12.49
CA ARG A 127 -5.90 8.09 13.65
C ARG A 127 -6.92 8.92 14.42
N GLN A 128 -7.79 9.64 13.72
CA GLN A 128 -8.85 10.44 14.35
C GLN A 128 -9.85 9.54 15.10
N SER A 129 -10.24 8.41 14.51
CA SER A 129 -11.12 7.43 15.17
C SER A 129 -10.49 6.89 16.46
N LEU A 130 -9.20 6.58 16.45
CA LEU A 130 -8.49 6.09 17.64
C LEU A 130 -8.39 7.18 18.72
N GLN A 131 -8.05 8.41 18.34
CA GLN A 131 -8.01 9.55 19.27
C GLN A 131 -9.36 9.78 19.95
N TRP A 132 -10.46 9.70 19.20
CA TRP A 132 -11.81 9.83 19.73
C TRP A 132 -12.14 8.72 20.74
N VAL A 133 -11.82 7.46 20.41
CA VAL A 133 -12.02 6.33 21.33
C VAL A 133 -11.18 6.50 22.61
N THR A 134 -9.92 6.91 22.50
CA THR A 134 -9.05 7.18 23.66
C THR A 134 -9.62 8.29 24.53
N PHE A 135 -10.03 9.42 23.94
CA PHE A 135 -10.67 10.52 24.67
C PHE A 135 -11.92 10.04 25.41
N MET A 136 -12.79 9.27 24.75
CA MET A 136 -13.98 8.70 25.39
C MET A 136 -13.62 7.76 26.54
N LEU A 137 -12.59 6.91 26.40
CA LEU A 137 -12.12 6.07 27.50
C LEU A 137 -11.60 6.90 28.68
N ASP A 138 -10.82 7.95 28.43
CA ASP A 138 -10.26 8.82 29.48
C ASP A 138 -11.36 9.56 30.27
N GLN A 139 -12.45 9.95 29.61
CA GLN A 139 -13.59 10.60 30.26
C GLN A 139 -14.42 9.63 31.13
N TRP A 140 -14.46 8.35 30.76
CA TRP A 140 -15.28 7.33 31.42
C TRP A 140 -14.49 6.50 32.44
N MET A 141 -13.16 6.55 32.40
CA MET A 141 -12.32 5.93 33.42
C MET A 141 -12.45 6.70 34.74
N PRO A 142 -12.73 6.00 35.86
CA PRO A 142 -12.77 6.64 37.16
C PRO A 142 -11.39 7.24 37.45
N GLN A 143 -11.37 8.55 37.71
CA GLN A 143 -10.19 9.21 38.23
C GLN A 143 -9.82 8.53 39.56
N PRO A 144 -8.55 8.14 39.78
CA PRO A 144 -8.16 7.58 41.06
C PRO A 144 -8.60 8.56 42.17
N PRO A 145 -9.23 8.07 43.25
CA PRO A 145 -9.72 8.96 44.29
C PRO A 145 -8.57 9.83 44.77
N ASN A 146 -8.78 11.14 44.77
CA ASN A 146 -7.83 12.09 45.35
C ASN A 146 -7.70 11.72 46.83
N VAL A 147 -6.61 11.05 47.20
CA VAL A 147 -6.30 10.70 48.60
C VAL A 147 -5.90 12.00 49.30
N ASN A 148 -6.87 12.85 49.56
CA ASN A 148 -6.71 14.03 50.37
C ASN A 148 -7.06 13.67 51.82
N TYR A 149 -6.02 13.52 52.64
CA TYR A 149 -6.03 13.33 54.10
C TYR A 149 -6.77 12.10 54.65
N ALA A 150 -6.04 10.99 54.78
CA ALA A 150 -6.26 10.05 55.89
C ALA A 150 -5.44 10.51 57.10
N ALA A 151 -6.11 10.66 58.25
CA ALA A 151 -5.51 11.01 59.53
C ALA A 151 -4.34 10.07 59.90
N PRO A 152 -3.34 10.53 60.68
CA PRO A 152 -2.02 9.89 60.75
C PRO A 152 -1.97 8.67 61.68
N ASN A 153 -3.03 7.86 61.77
CA ASN A 153 -3.00 6.71 62.68
C ASN A 153 -3.92 5.54 62.33
N GLN A 154 -3.89 5.06 61.08
CA GLN A 154 -4.39 3.72 60.78
C GLN A 154 -3.43 3.02 59.81
N HIS A 155 -2.86 1.91 60.28
CA HIS A 155 -2.02 1.01 59.52
C HIS A 155 -2.80 0.45 58.32
N ALA A 156 -2.68 1.11 57.16
CA ALA A 156 -3.09 0.53 55.89
C ALA A 156 -1.99 -0.42 55.41
N ALA A 157 -2.33 -1.69 55.26
CA ALA A 157 -1.49 -2.70 54.63
C ALA A 157 -0.99 -2.21 53.25
N PRO A 158 0.24 -2.57 52.83
CA PRO A 158 0.73 -2.18 51.51
C PRO A 158 -0.15 -2.83 50.45
N TYR A 159 -0.89 -2.02 49.71
CA TYR A 159 -1.50 -2.46 48.46
C TYR A 159 -0.36 -2.78 47.50
N GLU A 160 -0.09 -4.06 47.30
CA GLU A 160 0.90 -4.53 46.33
C GLU A 160 0.52 -3.98 44.95
N ARG A 161 1.34 -3.01 44.52
CA ARG A 161 1.48 -2.63 43.12
C ARG A 161 1.95 -3.86 42.33
N ALA A 162 1.05 -4.55 41.67
CA ALA A 162 1.42 -5.47 40.58
C ALA A 162 0.25 -5.74 39.61
N ARG A 163 -0.28 -4.69 38.98
CA ARG A 163 -0.82 -4.84 37.61
C ARG A 163 0.22 -4.29 36.63
N SER A 164 1.26 -5.11 36.45
CA SER A 164 2.12 -5.04 35.27
C SER A 164 1.24 -5.35 34.05
N LEU A 165 0.81 -4.31 33.34
CA LEU A 165 0.15 -4.42 32.03
C LEU A 165 1.05 -3.90 30.90
N PHE A 166 2.31 -3.62 31.21
CA PHE A 166 3.34 -3.22 30.26
C PHE A 166 4.54 -4.16 30.43
N ASP A 167 4.42 -5.37 29.89
CA ASP A 167 5.60 -6.08 29.41
C ASP A 167 5.59 -5.99 27.89
N SER A 168 6.37 -5.05 27.37
CA SER A 168 6.64 -4.87 25.96
C SER A 168 8.14 -5.12 25.76
N LYS A 169 8.50 -6.36 25.47
CA LYS A 169 9.81 -6.70 24.91
C LYS A 169 9.69 -7.82 23.87
N ALA A 170 10.36 -7.52 22.75
CA ALA A 170 10.80 -8.38 21.63
C ALA A 170 9.73 -8.92 20.69
#